data_AF-A0A2Z4V6K7-F1
#
_entry.id   AF-A0A2Z4V6K7-F1
#
_cell.length_a   1.000
_cell.length_b   1.000
_cell.length_c   1.000
_cell.angle_alpha   90.00
_cell.angle_beta   90.00
_cell.angle_gamma   90.00
#
_symmetry.space_group_name_H-M   'P 1'
#
loop_
_entity.id
_entity.type
_entity.pdbx_description
1 polymer ?
#
loop_
_entity_poly.entity_id
_entity_poly.type
_entity_poly.pdbx_seq_one_letter_code
_entity_poly.pdbx_strand_id
1 'polypeptide(L)' 'MVTAAQQETARTDQLEPVPVSGCGVCLALVTAREISREAGDPCAVAVQNEELRNHPHRRATV' A
#
# COMPACT_ATOMS: atom_id res chain seq x y z
N MET A 1 5.48 -24.80 -16.63
CA MET A 1 4.21 -24.28 -17.19
C MET A 1 3.30 -23.98 -16.01
N VAL A 2 3.20 -22.72 -15.58
CA VAL A 2 2.36 -22.34 -14.44
C VAL A 2 1.08 -21.71 -14.99
N THR A 3 -0.04 -22.34 -14.69
CA THR A 3 -1.37 -22.06 -15.26
C THR A 3 -1.96 -20.74 -14.75
N ALA A 4 -2.61 -20.01 -15.66
CA ALA A 4 -3.21 -18.67 -15.51
C ALA A 4 -4.43 -18.57 -14.56
N ALA A 5 -4.55 -19.45 -13.55
CA ALA A 5 -5.75 -19.56 -12.72
C ALA A 5 -5.61 -19.00 -11.29
N GLN A 6 -4.46 -18.41 -10.93
CA GLN A 6 -4.17 -17.98 -9.54
C GLN A 6 -4.50 -16.50 -9.25
N GLN A 7 -5.17 -15.77 -10.15
CA GLN A 7 -5.34 -14.31 -10.07
C GLN A 7 -6.73 -13.82 -9.60
N GLU A 8 -7.62 -14.72 -9.18
CA GLU A 8 -9.01 -14.34 -8.86
C GLU A 8 -9.29 -14.18 -7.35
N THR A 9 -8.53 -14.83 -6.46
CA THR A 9 -8.76 -14.77 -5.00
C THR A 9 -8.09 -13.59 -4.29
N ALA A 10 -7.28 -12.79 -4.97
CA ALA A 10 -6.54 -11.67 -4.38
C ALA A 10 -7.33 -10.35 -4.36
N ARG A 11 -8.58 -10.32 -4.85
CA ARG A 11 -9.27 -9.07 -5.19
C ARG A 11 -10.14 -8.46 -4.09
N THR A 12 -10.21 -9.04 -2.89
CA THR A 12 -11.16 -8.58 -1.85
C THR A 12 -10.55 -8.28 -0.48
N ASP A 13 -9.32 -8.69 -0.16
CA ASP A 13 -8.83 -8.64 1.24
C ASP A 13 -7.77 -7.58 1.57
N GLN A 14 -7.36 -6.73 0.63
CA GLN A 14 -6.41 -5.66 0.95
C GLN A 14 -6.95 -4.30 0.58
N LEU A 15 -7.81 -3.78 1.45
CA LEU A 15 -8.11 -2.35 1.47
C LEU A 15 -6.80 -1.56 1.51
N GLU A 16 -6.77 -0.51 0.69
CA GLU A 16 -5.64 0.39 0.59
C GLU A 16 -5.43 1.10 1.93
N PRO A 17 -4.21 1.08 2.48
CA PRO A 17 -3.96 1.70 3.77
C PRO A 17 -4.18 3.21 3.70
N VAL A 18 -4.95 3.69 4.67
CA VAL A 18 -5.29 5.10 4.87
C VAL A 18 -4.20 5.78 5.70
N PRO A 19 -3.69 6.96 5.29
CA PRO A 19 -2.73 7.75 6.06
C PRO A 19 -3.35 8.31 7.35
N VAL A 20 -2.50 8.62 8.33
CA VAL A 20 -2.92 9.39 9.51
C VAL A 20 -2.78 10.88 9.22
N SER A 21 -3.83 11.65 9.51
CA SER A 21 -3.81 13.11 9.39
C SER A 21 -2.76 13.73 10.33
N GLY A 22 -2.01 14.70 9.82
CA GLY A 22 -0.94 15.36 10.58
C GLY A 22 0.39 14.59 10.62
N CYS A 23 0.47 13.38 10.09
CA CYS A 23 1.75 12.68 9.93
C CYS A 23 2.38 12.98 8.56
N GLY A 24 3.52 13.68 8.57
CA GLY A 24 4.27 14.00 7.35
C GLY A 24 4.78 12.76 6.61
N VAL A 25 5.10 11.68 7.32
CA VAL A 25 5.54 10.41 6.70
C VAL A 25 4.39 9.72 5.98
N CYS A 26 3.21 9.64 6.60
CA CYS A 26 2.03 9.11 5.94
C CYS A 26 1.66 9.92 4.69
N LEU A 27 1.74 11.25 4.77
CA LEU A 27 1.49 12.12 3.61
C LEU A 27 2.49 11.84 2.48
N ALA A 28 3.78 11.78 2.79
CA ALA A 28 4.82 11.50 1.81
C ALA A 28 4.64 10.13 1.13
N LEU A 29 4.27 9.09 1.90
CA LEU A 29 4.02 7.76 1.35
C LEU A 29 2.79 7.73 0.43
N VAL A 30 1.73 8.49 0.75
CA VAL A 30 0.56 8.61 -0.13
C VAL A 30 0.90 9.34 -1.42
N THR A 31 1.64 10.45 -1.35
CA THR A 31 2.09 11.16 -2.55
C THR A 31 3.00 10.28 -3.42
N ALA A 32 3.95 9.55 -2.82
CA ALA A 32 4.81 8.63 -3.57
C ALA A 32 4.01 7.51 -4.23
N ARG A 33 2.98 6.99 -3.55
CA ARG A 33 2.06 5.99 -4.10
C ARG A 33 1.26 6.52 -5.28
N GLU A 34 0.78 7.76 -5.22
CA GLU A 34 0.07 8.40 -6.35
C GLU A 34 0.99 8.52 -7.57
N ILE A 35 2.23 8.97 -7.38
CA ILE A 35 3.25 9.01 -8.45
C ILE A 35 3.48 7.61 -9.04
N SER A 36 3.61 6.58 -8.21
CA SER A 36 3.77 5.20 -8.68
C SER A 36 2.55 4.68 -9.45
N ARG A 37 1.33 5.10 -9.10
CA ARG A 37 0.12 4.79 -9.89
C ARG A 37 0.15 5.45 -11.26
N GLU A 38 0.50 6.74 -11.31
CA GLU A 38 0.61 7.49 -12.56
C GLU A 38 1.69 6.90 -13.48
N ALA A 39 2.79 6.41 -12.90
CA ALA A 39 3.86 5.72 -13.61
C ALA A 39 3.49 4.28 -14.03
N GLY A 40 2.38 3.72 -13.55
CA GLY A 40 1.99 2.33 -13.82
C GLY A 40 2.90 1.30 -13.16
N ASP A 41 3.50 1.62 -12.00
CA ASP A 41 4.38 0.72 -11.23
C ASP A 41 3.63 0.11 -10.03
N PRO A 42 2.98 -1.06 -10.21
CA PRO A 42 2.23 -1.71 -9.13
C PRO A 42 3.14 -2.28 -8.03
N CYS A 43 4.42 -2.53 -8.32
CA CYS A 43 5.37 -3.03 -7.34
C CYS A 43 5.68 -1.92 -6.32
N ALA A 44 5.96 -0.72 -6.82
CA ALA A 44 6.16 0.44 -5.96
C ALA A 44 4.90 0.71 -5.11
N VAL A 45 3.70 0.71 -5.71
CA VAL A 45 2.42 0.88 -4.99
C VAL A 45 2.28 -0.11 -3.83
N ALA A 46 2.65 -1.37 -4.03
CA ALA A 46 2.63 -2.38 -2.99
C ALA A 46 3.62 -2.06 -1.85
N VAL A 47 4.83 -1.61 -2.17
CA VAL A 47 5.83 -1.18 -1.17
C VAL A 47 5.31 -0.02 -0.33
N GLN A 48 4.77 1.04 -0.94
CA GLN A 48 4.27 2.18 -0.14
C GLN A 48 3.05 1.80 0.71
N ASN A 49 2.22 0.87 0.23
CA ASN A 49 1.13 0.32 1.02
C ASN A 49 1.65 -0.47 2.23
N GLU A 50 2.69 -1.28 2.07
CA GLU A 50 3.29 -2.02 3.17
C GLU A 50 3.93 -1.08 4.21
N GLU A 51 4.63 -0.04 3.75
CA GLU A 51 5.18 1.00 4.63
C GLU A 51 4.10 1.72 5.44
N LEU A 52 2.97 2.08 4.80
CA LEU A 52 1.84 2.70 5.49
C LEU A 52 1.19 1.77 6.53
N ARG A 53 1.21 0.46 6.31
CA ARG A 53 0.69 -0.54 7.27
C ARG A 53 1.61 -0.74 8.45
N ASN A 54 2.92 -0.75 8.20
CA ASN A 54 3.94 -0.93 9.22
C ASN A 54 4.25 0.34 9.99
N HIS A 55 3.83 1.50 9.49
CA HIS A 55 4.06 2.76 10.16
C HIS A 55 3.46 2.76 11.58
N PRO A 56 4.22 3.20 12.60
CA PRO A 56 3.92 2.97 14.02
C PRO A 56 2.56 3.47 14.51
N HIS A 57 1.83 4.30 13.76
CA HIS A 57 0.45 4.66 14.11
C HIS A 57 -0.51 3.48 14.15
N ARG A 58 -0.28 2.43 13.34
CA ARG A 58 -1.11 1.21 13.35
C ARG A 58 -0.56 0.12 14.27
N ARG A 59 0.69 0.26 14.74
CA ARG A 59 1.38 -0.74 15.58
C ARG A 59 1.55 -0.28 17.04
N ALA A 60 1.21 0.96 17.37
CA ALA A 60 1.15 1.44 18.75
C ALA A 60 -0.13 0.94 19.44
N THR A 61 -0.13 -0.34 19.78
CA THR A 61 -0.96 -0.87 20.86
C THR A 61 -0.02 -1.61 21.81
N VAL A 62 0.65 -0.83 22.66
CA VAL A 62 1.31 -1.28 23.90
C VAL A 62 1.46 -0.06 24.81
#